data_AF-A0A212QW21-F1
#
_entry.id   AF-A0A212QW21-F1
#
_cell.length_a   1.000
_cell.length_b   1.000
_cell.length_c   1.000
_cell.angle_alpha   90.00
_cell.angle_beta   90.00
_cell.angle_gamma   90.00
#
_symmetry.space_group_name_H-M   'P 1'
#
loop_
_entity.id
_entity.type
_entity.pdbx_description
1 polymer ?
#
loop_
_entity_poly.entity_id
_entity_poly.type
_entity_poly.pdbx_seq_one_letter_code
_entity_poly.pdbx_strand_id
1 'polypeptide(L)' 'MANMHKHPVRGLRGIDDALWTAFDHATKEAGSDRSATLKAYMEWYVRRDGAVAPERPPAQ' A
#
# COMPACT_ATOMS: atom_id res chain seq x y z
N MET A 1 4.81 -17.01 22.52
CA MET A 1 4.90 -15.69 21.87
C MET A 1 4.48 -15.86 20.43
N ALA A 2 3.28 -15.41 20.05
CA ALA A 2 2.74 -15.65 18.72
C ALA A 2 2.21 -14.34 18.15
N ASN A 3 3.07 -13.67 17.37
CA ASN A 3 2.72 -12.73 16.31
C ASN A 3 3.96 -12.62 15.41
N MET A 4 4.34 -13.73 14.81
CA MET A 4 5.40 -13.75 13.81
C MET A 4 4.79 -13.26 12.50
N HIS A 5 4.97 -11.97 12.18
CA HIS A 5 4.56 -11.44 10.89
C HIS A 5 5.18 -12.30 9.79
N LYS A 6 4.35 -12.85 8.89
CA LYS A 6 4.79 -13.74 7.80
C LYS A 6 5.80 -13.06 6.85
N HIS A 7 5.88 -11.73 6.88
CA HIS A 7 6.77 -10.91 6.08
C HIS A 7 7.49 -9.86 6.94
N PRO A 8 8.74 -9.52 6.61
CA PRO A 8 9.47 -8.47 7.31
C PRO A 8 8.81 -7.10 7.08
N VAL A 9 8.78 -6.27 8.12
CA VAL A 9 8.33 -4.88 8.02
C VAL A 9 9.43 -4.05 7.35
N ARG A 10 9.05 -3.23 6.37
CA ARG A 10 9.94 -2.25 5.72
C ARG A 10 9.51 -0.85 6.13
N GLY A 11 10.41 -0.09 6.75
CA GLY A 11 10.16 1.29 7.15
C GLY A 11 10.19 2.25 5.96
N LEU A 12 9.19 3.12 5.86
CA LEU A 12 9.16 4.25 4.93
C LEU A 12 9.61 5.51 5.66
N ARG A 13 10.32 6.40 4.98
CA ARG A 13 10.86 7.65 5.56
C ARG A 13 10.18 8.87 4.93
N GLY A 14 10.02 9.94 5.70
CA GLY A 14 9.51 11.23 5.20
C GLY A 14 8.01 11.26 4.92
N ILE A 15 7.23 10.36 5.53
CA ILE A 15 5.77 10.34 5.44
C ILE A 15 5.24 10.92 6.75
N ASP A 16 4.46 11.99 6.67
CA ASP A 16 3.77 12.55 7.85
C ASP A 16 2.51 11.74 8.21
N ASP A 17 2.04 11.90 9.46
CA ASP A 17 0.91 11.15 9.99
C ASP A 17 -0.40 11.43 9.26
N ALA A 18 -0.58 12.65 8.74
CA ALA A 18 -1.79 13.05 8.02
C ALA A 18 -1.87 12.31 6.68
N LEU A 19 -0.78 12.28 5.92
CA LEU A 19 -0.65 11.54 4.68
C LEU A 19 -0.81 10.03 4.94
N TRP A 20 -0.20 9.50 6.00
CA TRP A 20 -0.28 8.08 6.33
C TRP A 20 -1.71 7.63 6.66
N THR A 21 -2.48 8.51 7.32
CA THR A 21 -3.88 8.29 7.67
C THR A 21 -4.79 8.43 6.45
N ALA A 22 -4.59 9.46 5.63
CA ALA A 22 -5.35 9.64 4.38
C ALA A 22 -5.14 8.47 3.42
N PHE A 23 -3.89 7.97 3.33
CA PHE A 23 -3.59 6.79 2.52
C PHE A 23 -4.29 5.52 3.04
N ASP A 24 -4.34 5.31 4.35
CA ASP A 24 -5.11 4.20 4.94
C ASP A 24 -6.59 4.26 4.55
N HIS A 25 -7.22 5.43 4.63
CA HIS A 25 -8.61 5.62 4.21
C HIS A 25 -8.81 5.31 2.72
N ALA A 26 -8.00 5.91 1.86
CA ALA A 26 -8.09 5.71 0.40
C ALA A 26 -7.91 4.24 0.00
N THR A 27 -6.98 3.51 0.65
CA THR A 27 -6.80 2.08 0.36
C THR A 27 -7.99 1.25 0.81
N LYS A 28 -8.65 1.60 1.92
CA LYS A 28 -9.87 0.93 2.39
C LYS A 28 -11.07 1.19 1.48
N GLU A 29 -11.23 2.43 0.99
CA GLU A 29 -12.27 2.77 0.00
C GLU A 29 -12.11 1.97 -1.29
N ALA A 30 -10.85 1.72 -1.69
CA ALA A 30 -10.53 0.86 -2.82
C ALA A 30 -10.61 -0.66 -2.50
N GLY A 31 -11.09 -1.06 -1.32
CA GLY A 31 -11.22 -2.46 -0.92
C GLY A 31 -9.89 -3.17 -0.66
N SER A 32 -8.83 -2.43 -0.31
CA SER A 32 -7.47 -2.91 -0.11
C SER A 32 -6.88 -2.45 1.23
N ASP A 33 -5.56 -2.60 1.39
CA ASP A 33 -4.80 -2.05 2.50
C ASP A 33 -3.48 -1.43 2.01
N ARG A 34 -2.86 -0.60 2.86
CA ARG A 34 -1.60 0.09 2.55
C ARG A 34 -0.50 -0.83 2.05
N SER A 35 -0.34 -2.01 2.65
CA SER A 35 0.73 -2.94 2.28
C SER A 35 0.46 -3.58 0.91
N ALA A 36 -0.78 -3.99 0.66
CA ALA A 36 -1.21 -4.55 -0.62
C ALA A 36 -1.06 -3.52 -1.75
N THR A 37 -1.53 -2.29 -1.55
CA THR A 37 -1.42 -1.20 -2.52
C THR A 37 0.03 -0.82 -2.81
N LEU A 38 0.87 -0.67 -1.77
CA LEU A 38 2.30 -0.39 -1.96
C LEU A 38 3.02 -1.52 -2.68
N LYS A 39 2.69 -2.78 -2.38
CA LYS A 39 3.26 -3.95 -3.07
C LYS A 39 2.86 -3.94 -4.55
N ALA A 40 1.58 -3.74 -4.87
CA ALA A 40 1.10 -3.67 -6.25
C ALA A 40 1.79 -2.53 -7.01
N TYR A 41 1.92 -1.36 -6.38
CA TYR A 41 2.67 -0.24 -6.95
C TYR A 41 4.14 -0.60 -7.22
N MET A 42 4.83 -1.23 -6.26
CA MET A 42 6.22 -1.67 -6.44
C MET A 42 6.36 -2.68 -7.58
N GLU A 43 5.48 -3.68 -7.65
CA GLU A 43 5.48 -4.71 -8.71
C GLU A 43 5.24 -4.10 -10.09
N TRP A 44 4.30 -3.16 -10.19
CA TRP A 44 4.06 -2.38 -11.41
C TRP A 44 5.26 -1.51 -11.78
N TYR A 45 5.83 -0.79 -10.81
CA TYR A 45 6.94 0.15 -11.04
C TYR A 45 8.21 -0.55 -11.57
N VAL A 46 8.48 -1.77 -11.09
CA VAL A 46 9.61 -2.60 -11.58
C VAL A 46 9.25 -3.43 -12.81
N ARG A 47 8.07 -3.23 -13.40
CA ARG A 47 7.58 -3.92 -14.62
C ARG A 47 7.53 -5.45 -14.49
N ARG A 48 7.07 -5.95 -13.34
CA ARG A 48 6.86 -7.39 -13.16
C ARG A 48 5.74 -7.90 -14.07
N ASP A 49 5.90 -9.07 -14.66
CA ASP A 49 4.89 -9.69 -15.53
C ASP A 49 3.53 -9.79 -14.82
N GLY A 50 2.49 -9.29 -15.49
CA GLY A 50 1.12 -9.28 -14.98
C GLY A 50 0.82 -8.25 -13.88
N ALA A 51 1.79 -7.42 -13.49
CA ALA A 51 1.54 -6.37 -12.51
C ALA A 51 0.72 -5.22 -13.12
N VAL A 52 -0.31 -4.80 -12.41
CA VAL A 52 -1.21 -3.70 -12.79
C VAL A 52 -1.06 -2.56 -11.81
N ALA A 53 -1.09 -1.32 -12.31
CA ALA A 53 -1.05 -0.14 -11.47
C ALA A 53 -2.27 -0.13 -10.54
N PRO A 54 -2.10 0.11 -9.22
CA PRO A 54 -3.24 0.25 -8.33
C PRO A 54 -4.09 1.46 -8.73
N GLU A 55 -5.40 1.30 -8.75
CA GLU A 55 -6.34 2.36 -9.12
C GLU A 55 -6.50 3.37 -7.98
N ARG A 56 -6.57 4.65 -8.32
CA ARG A 56 -6.89 5.71 -7.37
C ARG A 56 -8.42 5.73 -7.16
N PRO A 57 -8.91 5.73 -5.91
CA PRO A 57 -10.34 5.90 -5.67
C PRO A 57 -10.83 7.24 -6.23
N PRO A 58 -12.12 7.33 -6.64
CA PRO A 58 -12.69 8.57 -7.14
C PRO A 58 -12.57 9.67 -6.07
N ALA A 59 -12.39 10.92 -6.51
CA ALA A 59 -12.45 12.05 -5.59
C ALA A 59 -13.89 12.19 -5.11
N GLN A 60 -14.08 12.27 -3.79
CA GLN A 60 -15.36 12.65 -3.20
C GLN A 60 -15.62 14.15 -3.37
#